data_AF-C2KMG4-F1
#
_entry.id   AF-C2KMG4-F1
#
_cell.length_a   1.000
_cell.length_b   1.000
_cell.length_c   1.000
_cell.angle_alpha   90.00
_cell.angle_beta   90.00
_cell.angle_gamma   90.00
#
_symmetry.space_group_name_H-M   'P 1'
#
loop_
_entity.id
_entity.type
_entity.pdbx_description
1 polymer ?
#
loop_
_entity_poly.entity_id
_entity_poly.type
_entity_poly.pdbx_seq_one_letter_code
_entity_poly.pdbx_strand_id
1 'polypeptide(L)'
;MEFQHENGRYFLEENGKVIAQITYTVINEGQTYSINSTVVDPSLRGQGVAKKLLDTIAADARAKNMTIKPVCTYVKEAFLRYPDTYQEIEYKS
;
A
#
# COMPACT_ATOMS: atom_id res chain seq x y z
N MET A 1 -1.88 -11.27 -10.82
CA MET A 1 -2.68 -10.92 -9.62
C MET A 1 -3.12 -9.51 -9.86
N GLU A 2 -4.41 -9.28 -10.06
CA GLU A 2 -4.95 -7.96 -10.31
C GLU A 2 -5.65 -7.52 -9.03
N PHE A 3 -5.21 -6.39 -8.46
CA PHE A 3 -5.85 -5.83 -7.29
C PHE A 3 -6.95 -4.90 -7.75
N GLN A 4 -8.13 -5.05 -7.17
CA GLN A 4 -9.21 -4.11 -7.33
C GLN A 4 -8.89 -2.84 -6.56
N HIS A 5 -9.33 -1.71 -7.09
CA HIS A 5 -9.10 -0.39 -6.51
C HIS A 5 -10.44 0.29 -6.26
N GLU A 6 -10.61 0.79 -5.03
CA GLU A 6 -11.69 1.69 -4.66
C GLU A 6 -11.10 2.89 -3.91
N ASN A 7 -11.89 3.95 -3.79
CA ASN A 7 -11.43 5.18 -3.17
C ASN A 7 -10.98 4.94 -1.71
N GLY A 8 -9.67 5.01 -1.48
CA GLY A 8 -9.05 4.75 -0.18
C GLY A 8 -8.63 3.30 0.11
N ARG A 9 -8.73 2.37 -0.85
CA ARG A 9 -8.18 1.01 -0.68
C ARG A 9 -7.84 0.28 -1.99
N TYR A 10 -6.81 -0.55 -1.93
CA TYR A 10 -6.59 -1.62 -2.92
C TYR A 10 -6.85 -2.96 -2.26
N PHE A 11 -7.55 -3.87 -2.94
CA PHE A 11 -7.93 -5.14 -2.36
C PHE A 11 -7.95 -6.28 -3.37
N LEU A 12 -7.90 -7.49 -2.84
CA LEU A 12 -8.07 -8.74 -3.56
C LEU A 12 -9.29 -9.45 -2.97
N GLU A 13 -10.23 -9.78 -3.84
CA GLU A 13 -11.40 -10.56 -3.48
C GLU A 13 -11.34 -11.92 -4.17
N GLU A 14 -11.70 -12.96 -3.43
CA GLU A 14 -11.83 -14.32 -3.96
C GLU A 14 -13.10 -14.94 -3.37
N ASN A 15 -13.95 -15.52 -4.23
CA ASN A 15 -15.24 -16.10 -3.83
C ASN A 15 -16.14 -15.13 -3.02
N GLY A 16 -16.12 -13.83 -3.33
CA GLY A 16 -16.91 -12.81 -2.61
C GLY A 16 -16.38 -12.44 -1.23
N LYS A 17 -15.16 -12.88 -0.87
CA LYS A 17 -14.48 -12.50 0.38
C LYS A 17 -13.22 -11.70 0.05
N VAL A 18 -13.06 -10.56 0.71
CA VAL A 18 -11.80 -9.80 0.66
C VAL A 18 -10.73 -10.59 1.43
N ILE A 19 -9.78 -11.14 0.68
CA ILE A 19 -8.66 -11.94 1.22
C ILE A 19 -7.38 -11.14 1.36
N ALA A 20 -7.27 -9.95 0.76
CA ALA A 20 -6.19 -9.03 1.03
C ALA A 20 -6.66 -7.60 0.78
N GLN A 21 -6.22 -6.64 1.61
CA GLN A 21 -6.47 -5.23 1.36
C GLN A 21 -5.39 -4.35 1.99
N ILE A 22 -5.17 -3.21 1.37
CA ILE A 22 -4.38 -2.11 1.89
C ILE A 22 -5.24 -0.85 1.82
N THR A 23 -5.36 -0.15 2.93
CA THR A 23 -6.15 1.08 3.01
C THR A 23 -5.23 2.28 3.13
N TYR A 24 -5.66 3.39 2.54
CA TYR A 24 -4.95 4.65 2.61
C TYR A 24 -5.94 5.81 2.64
N THR A 25 -5.52 6.92 3.24
CA THR A 25 -6.21 8.21 3.14
C THR A 25 -5.37 9.16 2.31
N VAL A 26 -6.01 10.10 1.63
CA VAL A 26 -5.30 11.16 0.90
C VAL A 26 -5.20 12.38 1.82
N ILE A 27 -3.97 12.86 2.03
CA ILE A 27 -3.66 14.04 2.83
C ILE A 27 -2.83 15.03 1.99
N ASN A 28 -2.43 16.14 2.60
CA ASN A 28 -1.60 17.16 1.96
C ASN A 28 -2.22 17.66 0.64
N GLU A 29 -3.48 18.11 0.71
CA GLU A 29 -4.23 18.65 -0.45
C GLU A 29 -4.30 17.73 -1.66
N GLY A 30 -4.27 16.41 -1.45
CA GLY A 30 -4.31 15.45 -2.55
C GLY A 30 -2.95 14.95 -3.02
N GLN A 31 -1.85 15.33 -2.36
CA GLN A 31 -0.48 15.04 -2.81
C GLN A 31 0.20 13.89 -2.04
N THR A 32 -0.45 13.34 -1.02
CA THR A 32 0.16 12.29 -0.19
C THR A 32 -0.84 11.18 0.17
N TYR A 33 -0.46 9.92 -0.07
CA TYR A 33 -1.15 8.74 0.44
C TYR A 33 -0.65 8.35 1.83
N SER A 34 -1.51 8.48 2.84
CA SER A 34 -1.26 8.01 4.19
C SER A 34 -1.76 6.58 4.36
N ILE A 35 -0.84 5.62 4.32
CA ILE A 35 -1.19 4.18 4.39
C ILE A 35 -1.37 3.77 5.84
N ASN A 36 -2.62 3.51 6.23
CA ASN A 36 -3.02 3.30 7.62
C ASN A 36 -3.18 1.82 8.00
N SER A 37 -3.49 0.91 7.05
CA SER A 37 -3.66 -0.51 7.36
C SER A 37 -3.33 -1.41 6.17
N THR A 38 -2.77 -2.58 6.45
CA THR A 38 -2.56 -3.65 5.49
C THR A 38 -2.98 -4.97 6.12
N VAL A 39 -3.95 -5.64 5.52
CA VAL A 39 -4.53 -6.89 6.02
C VAL A 39 -4.46 -7.93 4.92
N VAL A 40 -3.93 -9.09 5.23
CA VAL A 40 -3.84 -10.23 4.30
C VAL A 40 -4.30 -11.49 5.02
N ASP A 41 -5.20 -12.23 4.39
CA ASP A 41 -5.73 -13.49 4.90
C ASP A 41 -4.58 -14.48 5.11
N PRO A 42 -4.58 -15.26 6.21
CA PRO A 42 -3.55 -16.25 6.49
C PRO A 42 -3.30 -17.24 5.35
N SER A 43 -4.31 -17.52 4.53
CA SER A 43 -4.22 -18.42 3.37
C SER A 43 -3.24 -17.92 2.30
N LEU A 44 -2.96 -16.62 2.30
CA LEU A 44 -2.02 -15.95 1.38
C LEU A 44 -0.63 -15.72 2.00
N ARG A 45 -0.38 -16.20 3.24
CA ARG A 45 0.94 -16.09 3.87
C ARG A 45 2.00 -16.80 3.02
N GLY A 46 3.20 -16.24 3.02
CA GLY A 46 4.33 -16.76 2.23
C GLY A 46 4.30 -16.38 0.74
N GLN A 47 3.20 -15.81 0.23
CA GLN A 47 3.09 -15.43 -1.20
C GLN A 47 3.47 -13.97 -1.49
N GLY A 48 3.85 -13.21 -0.45
CA GLY A 48 4.27 -11.81 -0.57
C GLY A 48 3.16 -10.84 -0.96
N VAL A 49 1.88 -11.17 -0.74
CA VAL A 49 0.73 -10.35 -1.18
C VAL A 49 0.73 -8.96 -0.56
N ALA A 50 1.10 -8.83 0.72
CA ALA A 50 1.19 -7.54 1.39
C ALA A 50 2.22 -6.60 0.71
N LYS A 51 3.34 -7.16 0.25
CA LYS A 51 4.34 -6.40 -0.51
C LYS A 51 3.79 -5.98 -1.87
N LYS A 52 3.13 -6.89 -2.59
CA LYS A 52 2.53 -6.59 -3.90
C LYS A 52 1.46 -5.49 -3.82
N LEU A 53 0.66 -5.49 -2.76
CA LEU A 53 -0.30 -4.40 -2.48
C LEU A 53 0.41 -3.06 -2.28
N LEU A 54 1.47 -3.04 -1.48
CA LEU A 54 2.27 -1.84 -1.25
C LEU A 54 2.96 -1.37 -2.54
N ASP A 55 3.54 -2.28 -3.32
CA ASP A 55 4.17 -1.99 -4.61
C ASP A 55 3.16 -1.36 -5.58
N THR A 56 1.90 -1.80 -5.55
CA THR A 56 0.82 -1.27 -6.39
C THR A 56 0.51 0.19 -6.02
N ILE A 57 0.33 0.48 -4.73
CA ILE A 57 0.15 1.88 -4.27
C ILE A 57 1.38 2.72 -4.59
N ALA A 58 2.58 2.18 -4.39
CA ALA A 58 3.83 2.87 -4.69
C ALA A 58 3.97 3.23 -6.16
N ALA A 59 3.56 2.35 -7.08
CA ALA A 59 3.52 2.64 -8.50
C ALA A 59 2.48 3.72 -8.84
N ASP A 60 1.29 3.66 -8.26
CA ASP A 60 0.24 4.67 -8.43
C ASP A 60 0.66 6.04 -7.91
N ALA A 61 1.32 6.08 -6.74
CA ALA A 61 1.88 7.30 -6.17
C ALA A 61 2.92 7.92 -7.11
N ARG A 62 3.86 7.11 -7.64
CA ARG A 62 4.85 7.59 -8.62
C ARG A 62 4.20 8.14 -9.88
N ALA A 63 3.23 7.42 -10.44
CA ALA A 63 2.52 7.85 -11.65
C ALA A 63 1.81 9.20 -11.47
N LYS A 64 1.32 9.47 -10.25
CA LYS A 64 0.64 10.71 -9.89
C LYS A 64 1.55 11.78 -9.30
N ASN A 65 2.86 11.54 -9.22
CA ASN A 65 3.82 12.41 -8.52
C ASN A 65 3.41 12.71 -7.06
N MET A 66 2.81 11.71 -6.41
CA MET A 66 2.39 11.76 -5.02
C MET A 66 3.41 11.08 -4.11
N THR A 67 3.38 11.47 -2.84
CA THR A 67 4.20 10.87 -1.78
C THR A 67 3.39 9.87 -0.95
N ILE A 68 4.06 9.03 -0.17
CA ILE A 68 3.47 8.05 0.73
C ILE A 68 3.95 8.33 2.15
N LYS A 69 2.99 8.47 3.06
CA LYS A 69 3.25 8.51 4.50
C LYS A 69 3.01 7.11 5.08
N PRO A 70 4.07 6.39 5.51
CA PRO A 70 3.91 5.07 6.10
C PRO A 70 3.42 5.22 7.56
N VAL A 71 2.12 5.03 7.80
CA VAL A 71 1.54 5.10 9.17
C VAL A 71 1.54 3.72 9.82
N CYS A 72 1.10 2.70 9.09
CA CYS A 72 1.10 1.31 9.55
C CYS A 72 2.54 0.80 9.79
N THR A 73 2.74 0.03 10.87
CA THR A 73 4.05 -0.54 11.23
C THR A 73 4.64 -1.41 10.12
N TYR A 74 3.82 -2.26 9.48
CA TYR A 74 4.25 -3.09 8.36
C TYR A 74 4.84 -2.26 7.21
N VAL A 75 4.19 -1.14 6.88
CA VAL A 75 4.61 -0.28 5.77
C VAL A 75 5.90 0.45 6.15
N LYS A 76 6.01 0.94 7.39
CA LYS A 76 7.27 1.52 7.90
C LYS A 76 8.43 0.52 7.79
N GLU A 77 8.22 -0.72 8.22
CA GLU A 77 9.22 -1.77 8.10
C GLU A 77 9.56 -2.09 6.65
N ALA A 78 8.58 -2.07 5.74
CA ALA A 78 8.82 -2.25 4.31
C ALA A 78 9.68 -1.12 3.73
N PHE A 79 9.43 0.13 4.11
CA PHE A 79 10.24 1.29 3.70
C PHE A 79 11.68 1.17 4.20
N LEU A 80 11.88 0.72 5.44
CA LEU A 80 13.21 0.49 6.00
C LEU A 80 13.93 -0.69 5.34
N ARG A 81 13.20 -1.74 4.97
CA ARG A 81 13.77 -2.95 4.36
C ARG A 81 14.11 -2.77 2.88
N TYR A 82 13.39 -1.92 2.17
CA TYR A 82 13.54 -1.69 0.74
C TYR A 82 13.66 -0.19 0.42
N PRO A 83 14.74 0.48 0.91
CA PRO A 83 14.91 1.92 0.75
C PRO A 83 14.94 2.34 -0.73
N ASP A 84 15.65 1.59 -1.59
CA ASP A 84 15.72 1.85 -3.04
C ASP A 84 14.36 1.78 -3.75
N THR A 85 13.37 1.12 -3.13
CA THR A 85 12.04 0.94 -3.71
C THR A 85 11.00 1.90 -3.15
N TYR A 86 11.19 2.51 -1.98
CA TYR A 86 10.13 3.30 -1.36
C TYR A 86 10.58 4.66 -0.85
N GLN A 87 11.88 4.86 -0.60
CA GLN A 87 12.37 6.06 0.07
C GLN A 87 12.28 7.32 -0.79
N GLU A 88 12.27 7.18 -2.13
CA GLU A 88 12.08 8.30 -3.06
C GLU A 88 10.68 8.94 -2.97
N ILE A 89 9.67 8.13 -2.65
CA ILE A 89 8.26 8.56 -2.53
C ILE A 89 7.85 8.74 -1.07
N GLU A 90 8.78 8.61 -0.11
CA GLU A 90 8.47 8.80 1.29
C GLU A 90 8.12 10.26 1.59
N TYR A 91 6.96 10.48 2.21
CA TYR A 91 6.58 11.77 2.73
C TYR A 91 7.43 12.12 3.96
N LYS A 92 8.33 13.08 3.78
CA LYS A 92 9.14 13.66 4.84
C LYS A 92 8.43 14.92 5.32
N SER A 93 7.80 14.82 6.49
CA SER A 93 7.17 15.95 7.18
C SER A 93 8.19 16.92 7.73
#